data_AF-A0A450Z538-F1
#
_entry.id   AF-A0A450Z538-F1
#
_cell.length_a   1.000
_cell.length_b   1.000
_cell.length_c   1.000
_cell.angle_alpha   90.00
_cell.angle_beta   90.00
_cell.angle_gamma   90.00
#
_symmetry.space_group_name_H-M   'P 1'
#
loop_
_entity.id
_entity.type
_entity.pdbx_description
1 polymer ?
#
loop_
_entity_poly.entity_id
_entity_poly.type
_entity_poly.pdbx_seq_one_letter_code
_entity_poly.pdbx_strand_id
1 'polypeptide(L)'
;MSAATQHHISAANQQLTLEDISRHVRTHIGEWLAEKSLAKPLAAYEIELRERMIRLEEELKNQRELMKQGFDLMEKRFESMDKRFESMDKRFESMDKRFESMDKRFGAISAENNRRFEAISAESSRRFEAMSVENNKRFEDLSKRIDRLMVWSLGITMGTGSLVVAALKLLL
;
A
#
# COMPACT_ATOMS: atom_id res chain seq x y z
N MET A 1 91.76 -55.85 70.81
CA MET A 1 91.82 -54.44 70.37
C MET A 1 92.23 -54.45 68.92
N SER A 2 91.59 -53.81 67.94
CA SER A 2 90.39 -52.98 67.87
C SER A 2 90.15 -52.72 66.37
N ALA A 3 88.88 -52.60 65.95
CA ALA A 3 88.28 -51.76 64.90
C ALA A 3 88.98 -51.57 63.53
N ALA A 4 88.34 -51.23 62.40
CA ALA A 4 86.98 -51.19 61.89
C ALA A 4 87.13 -50.44 60.54
N THR A 5 86.40 -50.87 59.52
CA THR A 5 85.77 -50.01 58.49
C THR A 5 86.63 -49.01 57.70
N GLN A 6 86.77 -49.24 56.40
CA GLN A 6 86.67 -48.14 55.44
C GLN A 6 86.05 -48.63 54.13
N HIS A 7 84.75 -48.38 54.00
CA HIS A 7 84.05 -48.33 52.74
C HIS A 7 84.10 -46.88 52.20
N HIS A 8 83.99 -46.80 50.88
CA HIS A 8 83.24 -45.80 50.11
C HIS A 8 83.99 -44.78 49.23
N ILE A 9 83.71 -44.95 47.94
CA ILE A 9 83.54 -43.97 46.84
C ILE A 9 84.76 -43.78 45.91
N SER A 10 84.73 -44.52 44.80
CA SER A 10 85.14 -44.01 43.49
C SER A 10 84.35 -44.77 42.41
N ALA A 11 83.12 -44.30 42.15
CA ALA A 11 82.24 -44.88 41.15
C ALA A 11 82.60 -44.38 39.75
N ALA A 12 82.94 -45.33 38.88
CA ALA A 12 82.55 -45.44 37.47
C ALA A 12 82.68 -44.20 36.57
N ASN A 13 83.86 -44.07 35.95
CA ASN A 13 83.98 -43.51 34.59
C ASN A 13 84.23 -44.69 33.63
N GLN A 14 83.16 -45.40 33.24
CA GLN A 14 83.25 -46.50 32.27
C GLN A 14 83.19 -45.89 30.85
N GLN A 15 84.27 -46.05 30.07
CA GLN A 15 84.25 -45.78 28.64
C GLN A 15 83.18 -46.64 27.96
N LEU A 16 82.10 -46.02 27.46
CA LEU A 16 81.11 -46.72 26.64
C LEU A 16 81.80 -47.28 25.39
N THR A 17 81.68 -48.58 25.18
CA THR A 17 82.25 -49.22 23.98
C THR A 17 81.35 -48.97 22.77
N LEU A 18 81.91 -49.04 21.56
CA LEU A 18 81.14 -48.91 20.32
C LEU A 18 80.04 -49.98 20.21
N GLU A 19 80.27 -51.16 20.81
CA GLU A 19 79.28 -52.23 20.90
C GLU A 19 78.09 -51.86 21.79
N ASP A 20 78.33 -51.17 22.90
CA ASP A 20 77.26 -50.71 23.79
C ASP A 20 76.38 -49.67 23.11
N ILE A 21 77.00 -48.74 22.38
CA ILE A 21 76.28 -47.74 21.57
C ILE A 21 75.50 -48.43 20.44
N SER A 22 76.11 -49.38 19.72
CA SER A 22 75.43 -50.09 18.62
C SER A 22 74.26 -50.94 19.12
N ARG A 23 74.41 -51.58 20.28
CA ARG A 23 73.35 -52.34 20.94
C ARG A 23 72.21 -51.43 21.38
N HIS A 24 72.54 -50.29 21.99
CA HIS A 24 71.56 -49.30 22.43
C HIS A 24 70.78 -48.71 21.26
N VAL A 25 71.47 -48.31 20.18
CA VAL A 25 70.83 -47.81 18.96
C VAL A 25 69.94 -48.87 18.34
N ARG A 26 70.38 -50.13 18.17
CA ARG A 26 69.51 -51.18 17.60
C ARG A 26 68.29 -51.50 18.46
N THR A 27 68.42 -51.44 19.78
CA THR A 27 67.31 -51.69 20.70
C THR A 27 66.30 -50.54 20.70
N HIS A 28 66.76 -49.30 20.59
CA HIS A 28 65.90 -48.13 20.76
C HIS A 28 65.51 -47.46 19.44
N ILE A 29 66.14 -47.78 18.29
CA ILE A 29 65.81 -47.14 17.00
C ILE A 29 64.41 -47.47 16.52
N GLY A 30 63.85 -48.63 16.88
CA GLY A 30 62.45 -48.97 16.60
C GLY A 30 61.48 -48.07 17.35
N GLU A 31 61.72 -47.85 18.65
CA GLU A 31 60.95 -46.91 19.46
C GLU A 31 61.14 -45.47 19.01
N TRP A 32 62.38 -45.08 18.71
CA TRP A 32 62.69 -43.71 18.32
C TRP A 32 62.13 -43.37 16.93
N LEU A 33 62.11 -44.35 16.01
CA LEU A 33 61.42 -44.21 14.73
C LEU A 33 59.91 -44.22 14.92
N ALA A 34 59.34 -44.95 15.87
CA ALA A 34 57.89 -44.92 16.15
C ALA A 34 57.46 -43.61 16.82
N GLU A 35 58.26 -43.06 17.73
CA GLU A 35 58.03 -41.75 18.36
C GLU A 35 58.20 -40.60 17.38
N LYS A 36 59.21 -40.67 16.50
CA LYS A 36 59.58 -39.60 15.58
C LYS A 36 58.93 -39.71 14.21
N SER A 37 58.46 -40.90 13.81
CA SER A 37 57.48 -41.05 12.71
C SER A 37 56.15 -40.53 13.22
N LEU A 38 56.05 -39.20 13.24
CA LEU A 38 54.86 -38.42 13.54
C LEU A 38 53.81 -38.56 12.43
N ALA A 39 53.61 -39.75 11.90
CA ALA A 39 52.69 -40.02 10.82
C ALA A 39 51.92 -41.29 11.20
N LYS A 40 50.63 -41.11 11.45
CA LYS A 40 49.61 -42.13 11.17
C LYS A 40 50.08 -42.92 9.93
N PRO A 41 50.01 -44.27 9.90
CA PRO A 41 50.38 -45.05 8.72
C PRO A 41 49.76 -44.42 7.46
N LEU A 42 50.43 -44.40 6.31
CA LEU A 42 49.92 -43.73 5.08
C LEU A 42 48.45 -44.10 4.79
N ALA A 43 48.08 -45.36 5.07
CA ALA A 43 46.72 -45.89 4.99
C ALA A 43 45.72 -45.18 5.92
N ALA A 44 46.12 -44.79 7.13
CA ALA A 44 45.28 -44.06 8.07
C ALA A 44 44.99 -42.61 7.62
N TYR A 45 45.89 -41.99 6.85
CA TYR A 45 45.60 -40.71 6.19
C TYR A 45 44.64 -40.88 5.00
N GLU A 46 44.82 -41.93 4.18
CA GLU A 46 43.87 -42.23 3.09
C GLU A 46 42.46 -42.52 3.62
N ILE A 47 42.33 -43.25 4.73
CA ILE A 47 41.04 -43.53 5.38
C ILE A 47 40.40 -42.22 5.85
N GLU A 48 41.14 -41.34 6.52
CA GLU A 48 40.61 -40.06 7.02
C GLU A 48 40.20 -39.12 5.88
N LEU A 49 40.96 -39.08 4.78
CA LEU A 49 40.61 -38.31 3.59
C LEU A 49 39.35 -38.86 2.91
N ARG A 50 39.21 -40.18 2.80
CA ARG A 50 37.99 -40.81 2.26
C ARG A 50 36.78 -40.51 3.14
N GLU A 51 36.92 -40.56 4.47
CA GLU A 51 35.83 -40.17 5.37
C GLU A 51 35.44 -38.69 5.23
N ARG A 52 36.43 -37.79 5.10
CA ARG A 52 36.14 -36.37 4.82
C ARG A 52 35.46 -36.19 3.46
N MET A 53 35.88 -36.93 2.44
CA MET A 53 35.27 -36.92 1.11
C MET A 53 33.81 -37.35 1.17
N ILE A 54 33.52 -38.46 1.84
CA ILE A 54 32.14 -38.97 2.02
C ILE A 54 31.28 -37.93 2.75
N ARG A 55 31.78 -37.36 3.85
CA ARG A 55 31.06 -36.30 4.58
C ARG A 55 30.80 -35.06 3.71
N LEU A 56 31.76 -34.68 2.89
CA LEU A 56 31.63 -33.53 1.99
C LEU A 56 30.64 -33.81 0.86
N GLU A 57 30.67 -35.01 0.26
CA GLU A 57 29.70 -35.43 -0.75
C GLU A 57 28.27 -35.46 -0.19
N GLU A 58 28.11 -35.93 1.05
CA GLU A 58 26.83 -35.96 1.73
C GLU A 58 26.31 -34.55 2.07
N GLU A 59 27.19 -33.66 2.54
CA GLU A 59 26.84 -32.25 2.76
C GLU A 59 26.49 -31.53 1.45
N LEU A 60 27.25 -31.74 0.37
CA LEU A 60 26.92 -31.18 -0.94
C LEU A 60 25.57 -31.68 -1.47
N LYS A 61 25.26 -32.96 -1.26
CA LYS A 61 23.96 -33.54 -1.62
C LYS A 61 22.84 -32.90 -0.80
N ASN A 62 23.05 -32.72 0.50
CA ASN A 62 22.10 -32.07 1.40
C ASN A 62 21.86 -30.60 0.99
N GLN A 63 22.93 -29.84 0.72
CA GLN A 63 22.82 -28.47 0.23
C GLN A 63 22.08 -28.36 -1.10
N ARG A 64 22.35 -29.28 -2.03
CA ARG A 64 21.63 -29.35 -3.30
C ARG A 64 20.13 -29.59 -3.10
N GLU A 65 19.77 -30.46 -2.16
CA GLU A 65 18.37 -30.74 -1.85
C GLU A 65 17.68 -29.55 -1.18
N LEU A 66 18.33 -28.91 -0.20
CA LEU A 66 17.82 -27.67 0.41
C LEU A 66 17.63 -26.55 -0.62
N MET A 67 18.57 -26.42 -1.55
CA MET A 67 18.47 -25.45 -2.65
C MET A 67 17.28 -25.75 -3.55
N LYS A 68 17.07 -27.03 -3.92
CA LYS A 68 15.92 -27.45 -4.71
C LYS A 68 14.60 -27.13 -4.01
N GLN A 69 14.49 -27.45 -2.72
CA GLN A 69 13.31 -27.11 -1.91
C GLN A 69 13.08 -25.60 -1.83
N GLY A 70 14.15 -24.81 -1.72
CA GLY A 70 14.10 -23.35 -1.78
C GLY A 70 13.53 -22.83 -3.10
N PHE A 71 13.95 -23.42 -4.23
CA PHE A 71 13.41 -23.09 -5.55
C PHE A 71 11.95 -23.51 -5.70
N ASP A 72 11.56 -24.71 -5.27
CA ASP A 72 10.18 -25.18 -5.32
C ASP A 72 9.24 -24.28 -4.50
N LEU A 73 9.70 -23.78 -3.34
CA LEU A 73 8.95 -22.83 -2.53
C LEU A 73 8.83 -21.46 -3.23
N MET A 74 9.90 -21.01 -3.89
CA MET A 74 9.92 -19.76 -4.64
C MET A 74 8.96 -19.83 -5.82
N GLU A 75 8.95 -20.92 -6.59
CA GLU A 75 8.03 -21.15 -7.70
C GLU A 75 6.57 -21.08 -7.24
N LYS A 76 6.22 -21.78 -6.15
CA LYS A 76 4.88 -21.70 -5.56
C LYS A 76 4.49 -20.28 -5.13
N ARG A 77 5.44 -19.49 -4.62
CA ARG A 77 5.19 -18.08 -4.27
C ARG A 77 4.95 -17.24 -5.52
N PHE A 78 5.69 -17.46 -6.60
CA PHE A 78 5.48 -16.77 -7.87
C PHE A 78 4.12 -17.12 -8.48
N GLU A 79 3.74 -18.40 -8.53
CA GLU A 79 2.41 -18.81 -8.98
C GLU A 79 1.29 -18.15 -8.15
N SER A 80 1.48 -18.04 -6.84
CA SER A 80 0.54 -17.32 -5.98
C SER A 80 0.50 -15.82 -6.24
N MET A 81 1.62 -15.21 -6.65
CA MET A 81 1.66 -13.80 -7.04
C MET A 81 0.93 -13.60 -8.38
N ASP A 82 1.17 -14.45 -9.36
CA ASP A 82 0.50 -14.40 -10.67
C ASP A 82 -1.02 -14.47 -10.52
N LYS A 83 -1.53 -15.42 -9.72
CA LYS A 83 -2.97 -15.51 -9.40
C LYS A 83 -3.52 -14.23 -8.76
N ARG A 84 -2.72 -13.56 -7.92
CA ARG A 84 -3.13 -12.28 -7.31
C ARG A 84 -3.16 -11.15 -8.32
N PHE A 85 -2.19 -11.10 -9.25
CA PHE A 85 -2.16 -10.13 -10.33
C PHE A 85 -3.35 -10.32 -11.28
N GLU A 86 -3.64 -11.55 -11.71
CA GLU A 86 -4.83 -11.85 -12.51
C GLU A 86 -6.13 -11.41 -11.81
N SER A 87 -6.21 -11.63 -10.49
CA SER A 87 -7.36 -11.16 -9.70
C SER A 87 -7.41 -9.64 -9.60
N MET A 88 -6.28 -8.94 -9.60
CA MET A 88 -6.23 -7.47 -9.62
C MET A 88 -6.71 -6.95 -10.97
N ASP A 89 -6.24 -7.53 -12.08
CA ASP A 89 -6.65 -7.15 -13.43
C ASP A 89 -8.17 -7.27 -13.62
N LYS A 90 -8.76 -8.39 -13.20
CA LYS A 90 -10.23 -8.58 -13.22
C LYS A 90 -10.98 -7.52 -12.40
N ARG A 91 -10.40 -7.08 -11.27
CA ARG A 91 -10.99 -6.01 -10.45
C ARG A 91 -10.91 -4.66 -11.16
N PHE A 92 -9.79 -4.36 -11.82
CA PHE A 92 -9.64 -3.13 -12.60
C PHE A 92 -10.63 -3.08 -13.77
N GLU A 93 -10.75 -4.16 -14.55
CA GLU A 93 -11.77 -4.25 -15.62
C GLU A 93 -13.21 -4.05 -15.09
N SER A 94 -13.50 -4.58 -13.89
CA SER A 94 -14.80 -4.36 -13.25
C SER A 94 -15.00 -2.90 -12.82
N MET A 95 -13.95 -2.23 -12.34
CA MET A 95 -14.00 -0.80 -12.00
C MET A 95 -14.22 0.05 -13.25
N ASP A 96 -13.52 -0.22 -14.35
CA ASP A 96 -13.69 0.50 -15.61
C ASP A 96 -15.14 0.43 -16.13
N LYS A 97 -15.73 -0.77 -16.14
CA LYS A 97 -17.16 -0.95 -16.51
C LYS A 97 -18.10 -0.15 -15.61
N ARG A 98 -17.80 -0.04 -14.31
CA ARG A 98 -18.59 0.76 -13.37
C ARG A 98 -18.45 2.25 -13.65
N PHE A 99 -17.25 2.73 -13.95
CA PHE A 99 -17.01 4.13 -14.32
C PHE A 99 -17.73 4.49 -15.62
N GLU A 100 -17.64 3.66 -16.67
CA GLU A 100 -18.40 3.87 -17.90
C GLU A 100 -19.91 3.93 -17.67
N SER A 101 -20.44 3.08 -16.78
CA SER A 101 -21.86 3.10 -16.40
C SER A 101 -22.23 4.38 -15.66
N MET A 102 -21.36 4.86 -14.77
CA MET A 102 -21.54 6.15 -14.07
C MET A 102 -21.54 7.32 -15.05
N ASP A 103 -20.60 7.36 -15.98
CA ASP A 103 -20.51 8.42 -16.99
C ASP A 103 -21.76 8.49 -17.86
N LYS A 104 -22.27 7.33 -18.31
CA LYS A 104 -23.55 7.26 -19.04
C LYS A 104 -24.72 7.81 -18.23
N ARG A 105 -24.80 7.44 -16.94
CA ARG A 105 -25.87 7.94 -16.05
C ARG A 105 -25.76 9.44 -15.80
N PHE A 106 -24.56 9.96 -15.55
CA PHE A 106 -24.33 11.39 -15.36
C PHE A 106 -24.61 12.18 -16.64
N GLY A 107 -24.21 11.68 -17.80
CA GLY A 107 -24.56 12.26 -19.09
C GLY A 107 -26.07 12.34 -19.32
N ALA A 108 -26.80 11.25 -19.02
CA ALA A 108 -28.26 11.21 -19.13
C ALA A 108 -28.95 12.19 -18.17
N ILE A 109 -28.52 12.25 -16.91
CA ILE A 109 -29.05 13.19 -15.91
C ILE A 109 -28.78 14.64 -16.35
N SER A 110 -27.59 14.93 -16.86
CA SER A 110 -27.23 16.28 -17.31
C SER A 110 -28.10 16.71 -18.49
N ALA A 111 -28.30 15.82 -19.46
CA ALA A 111 -29.17 16.08 -20.61
C ALA A 111 -30.63 16.29 -20.19
N GLU A 112 -31.14 15.47 -19.27
CA GLU A 112 -32.50 15.61 -18.73
C GLU A 112 -32.67 16.91 -17.93
N ASN A 113 -31.71 17.26 -17.08
CA ASN A 113 -31.73 18.52 -16.34
C ASN A 113 -31.73 19.72 -17.27
N ASN A 114 -30.93 19.70 -18.34
CA ASN A 114 -30.92 20.78 -19.32
C ASN A 114 -32.30 20.93 -20.00
N ARG A 115 -32.92 19.83 -20.44
CA ARG A 115 -34.26 19.85 -21.01
C ARG A 115 -35.32 20.37 -20.03
N ARG A 116 -35.27 19.93 -18.77
CA ARG A 116 -36.19 20.41 -17.73
C ARG A 116 -36.03 21.91 -17.48
N PHE A 117 -34.79 22.39 -17.43
CA PHE A 117 -34.51 23.80 -17.25
C PHE A 117 -35.04 24.64 -18.42
N GLU A 118 -34.82 24.20 -19.66
CA GLU A 118 -35.37 24.84 -20.85
C GLU A 118 -36.90 24.87 -20.83
N ALA A 119 -37.55 23.74 -20.47
CA ALA A 119 -39.00 23.64 -20.37
C ALA A 119 -39.58 24.59 -19.31
N ILE A 120 -38.98 24.63 -18.12
CA ILE A 120 -39.38 25.55 -17.04
C ILE A 120 -39.18 27.00 -17.46
N SER A 121 -38.08 27.33 -18.14
CA SER A 121 -37.80 28.68 -18.62
C SER A 121 -38.82 29.14 -19.65
N ALA A 122 -39.19 28.26 -20.58
CA ALA A 122 -40.23 28.52 -21.57
C ALA A 122 -41.61 28.69 -20.92
N GLU A 123 -41.96 27.84 -19.95
CA GLU A 123 -43.23 27.95 -19.22
C GLU A 123 -43.29 29.24 -18.39
N SER A 124 -42.23 29.56 -17.66
CA SER A 124 -42.12 30.78 -16.85
C SER A 124 -42.31 32.03 -17.72
N SER A 125 -41.66 32.06 -18.89
CA SER A 125 -41.79 33.16 -19.85
C SER A 125 -43.25 33.33 -20.32
N ARG A 126 -43.93 32.22 -20.68
CA ARG A 126 -45.35 32.25 -21.08
C ARG A 126 -46.27 32.71 -19.95
N ARG A 127 -46.06 32.22 -18.72
CA ARG A 127 -46.85 32.63 -17.55
C ARG A 127 -46.66 34.11 -17.24
N PHE A 128 -45.42 34.61 -17.33
CA PHE A 128 -45.11 36.02 -17.12
C PHE A 128 -45.78 36.91 -18.16
N GLU A 129 -45.75 36.51 -19.44
CA GLU A 129 -46.42 37.23 -20.52
C GLU A 129 -47.94 37.27 -20.31
N ALA A 130 -48.56 36.12 -20.01
CA ALA A 130 -50.00 36.04 -19.73
C ALA A 130 -50.40 36.91 -18.52
N MET A 131 -49.62 36.86 -17.44
CA MET A 131 -49.84 37.70 -16.26
C MET A 131 -49.69 39.19 -16.58
N SER A 132 -48.72 39.56 -17.40
CA SER A 132 -48.50 40.96 -17.82
C SER A 132 -49.69 41.49 -18.62
N VAL A 133 -50.21 40.69 -19.55
CA VAL A 133 -51.41 41.04 -20.34
C VAL A 133 -52.64 41.19 -19.43
N GLU A 134 -52.86 40.26 -18.51
CA GLU A 134 -53.99 40.33 -17.58
C GLU A 134 -53.89 41.56 -16.66
N ASN A 135 -52.71 41.80 -16.08
CA ASN A 135 -52.47 42.97 -15.22
C ASN A 135 -52.70 44.27 -15.99
N ASN A 136 -52.18 44.39 -17.22
CA ASN A 136 -52.39 45.58 -18.04
C ASN A 136 -53.89 45.86 -18.27
N LYS A 137 -54.69 44.81 -18.53
CA LYS A 137 -56.14 44.94 -18.66
C LYS A 137 -56.82 45.38 -17.37
N ARG A 138 -56.40 44.83 -16.22
CA ARG A 138 -56.92 45.23 -14.89
C ARG A 138 -56.59 46.69 -14.59
N PHE A 139 -55.37 47.14 -14.91
CA PHE A 139 -54.98 48.55 -14.77
C PHE A 139 -55.80 49.47 -15.67
N GLU A 140 -56.08 49.06 -16.91
CA GLU A 140 -56.92 49.85 -17.82
C GLU A 140 -58.35 50.00 -17.29
N ASP A 141 -58.96 48.93 -16.76
CA ASP A 141 -60.28 49.00 -16.11
C ASP A 141 -60.26 49.90 -14.87
N LEU A 142 -59.21 49.80 -14.04
CA LEU A 142 -59.03 50.67 -12.89
C LEU A 142 -58.90 52.14 -13.28
N SER A 143 -58.12 52.45 -14.33
CA SER A 143 -57.97 53.81 -14.86
C SER A 143 -59.32 54.38 -15.29
N LYS A 144 -60.12 53.61 -16.05
CA LYS A 144 -61.46 54.03 -16.49
C LYS A 144 -62.40 54.32 -15.32
N ARG A 145 -62.32 53.55 -14.23
CA ARG A 145 -63.11 53.80 -13.01
C ARG A 145 -62.64 55.07 -12.31
N ILE A 146 -61.34 55.27 -12.19
CA ILE A 146 -60.76 56.48 -11.59
C ILE A 146 -61.16 57.73 -12.39
N ASP A 147 -61.08 57.69 -13.73
CA ASP A 147 -61.50 58.81 -14.59
C ASP A 147 -62.97 59.14 -14.38
N ARG A 148 -63.84 58.12 -14.32
CA ARG A 148 -65.26 58.31 -14.04
C ARG A 148 -65.48 58.93 -12.65
N LEU A 149 -64.80 58.43 -11.62
CA LEU A 149 -64.89 58.99 -10.27
C LEU A 149 -64.39 60.44 -10.22
N MET A 150 -63.35 60.78 -10.99
CA MET A 150 -62.83 62.14 -11.10
C MET A 150 -63.86 63.09 -11.71
N VAL A 151 -64.53 62.68 -12.80
CA VAL A 151 -65.60 63.47 -13.43
C VAL A 151 -66.77 63.69 -12.47
N TRP A 152 -67.18 62.66 -11.74
CA TRP A 152 -68.32 62.75 -10.82
C TRP A 152 -68.01 63.59 -9.58
N SER A 153 -66.82 63.46 -9.00
CA SER A 153 -66.39 64.27 -7.85
C SER A 153 -66.28 65.75 -8.20
N LEU A 154 -65.73 66.10 -9.36
CA LEU A 154 -65.71 67.48 -9.86
C LEU A 154 -67.13 68.05 -10.01
N GLY A 155 -68.07 67.27 -10.54
CA GLY A 155 -69.48 67.66 -10.64
C GLY A 155 -70.14 67.90 -9.28
N ILE A 156 -69.89 67.03 -8.29
CA ILE A 156 -70.39 67.21 -6.92
C ILE A 156 -69.78 68.47 -6.29
N THR A 157 -68.47 68.67 -6.41
CA THR A 157 -67.79 69.86 -5.86
C THR A 157 -68.30 71.16 -6.49
N MET A 158 -68.53 71.19 -7.81
CA MET A 158 -69.12 72.37 -8.47
C MET A 158 -70.59 72.58 -8.07
N GLY A 159 -71.37 71.51 -7.92
CA GLY A 159 -72.76 71.58 -7.48
C GLY A 159 -72.92 72.09 -6.06
N THR A 160 -72.13 71.57 -5.12
CA THR A 160 -72.11 72.05 -3.73
C THR A 160 -71.66 73.50 -3.65
N GLY A 161 -70.61 73.89 -4.39
CA GLY A 161 -70.18 75.29 -4.47
C GLY A 161 -71.28 76.22 -5.01
N SER A 162 -71.99 75.79 -6.06
CA SER A 162 -73.08 76.59 -6.65
C SER A 162 -74.28 76.75 -5.70
N LEU A 163 -74.65 75.70 -4.96
CA LEU A 163 -75.70 75.75 -3.94
C LEU A 163 -75.34 76.71 -2.81
N VAL A 164 -74.09 76.68 -2.34
CA VAL A 164 -73.62 77.60 -1.28
C VAL A 164 -73.72 79.05 -1.74
N VAL A 165 -73.30 79.36 -2.99
CA VAL A 165 -73.41 80.71 -3.57
C VAL A 165 -74.86 81.16 -3.72
N ALA A 166 -75.77 80.26 -4.15
CA ALA A 166 -77.19 80.58 -4.30
C ALA A 166 -77.87 80.85 -2.94
N ALA A 167 -77.58 80.04 -1.92
CA ALA A 167 -78.09 80.25 -0.57
C ALA A 167 -77.60 81.57 0.03
N LEU A 168 -76.32 81.92 -0.18
CA LEU A 168 -75.76 83.22 0.21
C LEU A 168 -76.48 84.40 -0.46
N LYS A 169 -76.83 84.30 -1.74
CA LYS A 169 -77.61 85.33 -2.45
C LYS A 169 -79.07 85.46 -1.98
N LEU A 170 -79.66 84.39 -1.45
CA LEU A 170 -81.05 84.41 -0.95
C LEU A 170 -81.17 85.00 0.45
N LEU A 171 -80.08 84.99 1.21
CA LEU A 171 -80.00 85.49 2.59
C LEU A 171 -79.59 86.97 2.69
N LEU A 172 -79.18 87.59 1.59
CA LEU A 172 -78.58 88.94 1.52
C LEU A 172 -79.44 89.84 0.63
#